data_AF-A0A1I6FZJ3-F1
#
_entry.id   AF-A0A1I6FZJ3-F1
#
_cell.length_a   1.000
_cell.length_b   1.000
_cell.length_c   1.000
_cell.angle_alpha   90.00
_cell.angle_beta   90.00
_cell.angle_gamma   90.00
#
_symmetry.space_group_name_H-M   'P 1'
#
loop_
_entity.id
_entity.type
_entity.pdbx_description
1 polymer ?
#
loop_
_entity_poly.entity_id
_entity_poly.type
_entity_poly.pdbx_seq_one_letter_code
_entity_poly.pdbx_strand_id
1 'polypeptide(L)' 'MPDTKNGRERKGRNKRNQLQESLYNDEMDALNTDDELPPFESEQTRGEEFLAEELPDED' A
#
# COMPACT_ATOMS: atom_id res chain seq x y z
N MET A 1 20.91 16.97 -10.44
CA MET A 1 21.54 16.82 -9.12
C MET A 1 20.62 15.98 -8.23
N PRO A 2 21.06 14.82 -7.74
CA PRO A 2 20.21 13.87 -7.01
C PRO A 2 19.80 14.32 -5.60
N ASP A 3 20.37 15.40 -5.07
CA ASP A 3 20.09 15.92 -3.72
C ASP A 3 19.50 17.35 -3.69
N THR A 4 18.82 17.76 -4.76
CA THR A 4 18.01 18.98 -4.74
C THR A 4 16.57 18.66 -4.38
N LYS A 5 15.82 19.64 -3.89
CA LYS A 5 14.36 19.53 -3.69
C LYS A 5 13.68 18.97 -4.95
N ASN A 6 13.99 19.53 -6.11
CA ASN A 6 13.46 19.08 -7.39
C ASN A 6 13.88 17.64 -7.73
N GLY A 7 15.11 17.25 -7.39
CA GLY A 7 15.60 15.87 -7.55
C GLY A 7 14.82 14.88 -6.68
N ARG A 8 14.58 15.23 -5.41
CA ARG A 8 13.80 14.42 -4.46
C ARG A 8 12.35 14.32 -4.88
N GLU A 9 11.73 15.41 -5.31
CA GLU A 9 10.36 15.42 -5.84
C GLU A 9 10.22 14.54 -7.08
N ARG A 10 11.16 14.67 -8.04
CA ARG A 10 11.17 13.82 -9.25
C ARG A 10 11.30 12.35 -8.89
N LYS A 11 12.19 12.00 -7.94
CA LYS A 11 12.33 10.62 -7.45
C LYS A 11 11.03 10.13 -6.80
N GLY A 12 10.35 10.97 -6.01
CA GLY A 12 9.06 10.66 -5.41
C GLY A 12 7.97 10.41 -6.47
N ARG A 13 7.86 11.29 -7.47
CA ARG A 13 6.94 11.12 -8.61
C ARG A 13 7.23 9.82 -9.37
N ASN A 14 8.50 9.54 -9.67
CA ASN A 14 8.89 8.32 -10.35
C ASN A 14 8.53 7.06 -9.54
N LYS A 15 8.77 7.06 -8.22
CA LYS A 15 8.41 5.93 -7.36
C LYS A 15 6.89 5.71 -7.31
N ARG A 16 6.11 6.80 -7.27
CA ARG A 16 4.64 6.72 -7.35
C ARG A 16 4.19 6.11 -8.67
N ASN A 17 4.76 6.56 -9.79
CA ASN A 17 4.42 6.02 -11.12
C ASN A 17 4.78 4.54 -11.24
N GLN A 18 5.96 4.13 -10.74
CA GLN A 18 6.37 2.72 -10.70
C GLN A 18 5.41 1.86 -9.88
N LEU A 19 4.98 2.34 -8.71
CA LEU A 19 4.01 1.64 -7.89
C LEU A 19 2.66 1.51 -8.60
N GLN A 20 2.20 2.59 -9.23
CA GLN A 20 0.93 2.60 -9.97
C GLN A 20 0.95 1.62 -11.14
N GLU A 21 2.05 1.56 -11.89
CA GLU A 21 2.25 0.61 -12.99
C GLU A 21 2.24 -0.83 -12.48
N SER A 22 2.94 -1.13 -11.39
CA SER A 22 2.92 -2.46 -10.76
C SER A 22 1.52 -2.89 -10.36
N LEU A 23 0.79 -2.03 -9.63
CA LEU A 23 -0.57 -2.34 -9.17
C LEU A 23 -1.54 -2.57 -10.34
N TYR A 24 -1.41 -1.79 -11.41
CA TYR A 24 -2.22 -1.98 -12.60
C TYR A 24 -1.94 -3.32 -13.29
N ASN A 25 -0.67 -3.71 -13.40
CA ASN A 25 -0.31 -5.01 -13.95
C ASN A 25 -0.85 -6.15 -13.08
N ASP A 26 -0.71 -6.04 -11.76
CA ASP A 26 -1.25 -7.03 -10.81
C ASP A 26 -2.78 -7.15 -10.94
N GLU A 27 -3.50 -6.04 -11.13
CA GLU A 27 -4.95 -6.03 -11.37
C GLU A 27 -5.31 -6.75 -12.68
N MET A 28 -4.57 -6.51 -13.76
CA MET A 28 -4.80 -7.18 -15.04
C MET A 28 -4.49 -8.68 -14.98
N ASP A 29 -3.43 -9.06 -14.27
CA ASP A 29 -3.08 -10.47 -14.08
C ASP A 29 -4.14 -11.19 -13.23
N ALA A 30 -4.65 -10.54 -12.17
CA ALA A 30 -5.73 -11.08 -11.35
C ALA A 30 -7.00 -11.37 -12.17
N LEU A 31 -7.35 -10.55 -13.17
CA LEU A 31 -8.50 -10.82 -14.05
C LEU A 31 -8.33 -12.07 -14.92
N ASN A 32 -7.09 -12.48 -15.20
CA ASN A 32 -6.78 -13.67 -16.02
C ASN A 32 -6.66 -14.94 -15.19
N THR A 33 -6.65 -14.83 -13.87
CA THR A 33 -6.47 -15.96 -12.96
C THR A 33 -7.80 -16.26 -12.28
N ASP A 34 -8.26 -17.51 -12.33
CA ASP A 34 -9.49 -17.95 -11.64
C ASP A 34 -9.21 -18.29 -10.16
N ASP A 35 -8.16 -17.69 -9.60
CA ASP A 35 -7.71 -17.91 -8.23
C ASP A 35 -8.67 -17.23 -7.26
N GLU A 36 -9.00 -17.93 -6.17
CA GLU A 36 -9.84 -17.40 -5.12
C GLU A 36 -9.16 -16.16 -4.49
N LEU A 37 -9.91 -15.07 -4.36
CA LEU A 37 -9.41 -13.82 -3.77
C LEU A 37 -8.81 -14.11 -2.39
N PRO A 38 -7.69 -13.45 -2.02
CA PRO A 38 -7.13 -13.60 -0.68
C PRO A 38 -8.19 -13.22 0.36
N PRO A 39 -8.21 -13.90 1.53
CA PRO A 39 -9.13 -13.55 2.60
C PRO A 39 -8.92 -12.09 3.02
N PHE A 40 -10.03 -11.40 3.28
CA PHE A 40 -10.01 -9.99 3.69
C PHE A 40 -9.15 -9.75 4.93
N GLU A 41 -9.12 -10.73 5.84
CA GLU A 41 -8.17 -10.75 6.95
C GLU A 41 -6.94 -11.55 6.57
N SER A 42 -5.77 -10.93 6.74
CA SER A 42 -4.52 -11.68 6.72
C SER A 42 -4.51 -12.69 7.88
N GLU A 43 -3.87 -13.84 7.73
CA GLU A 43 -3.66 -14.80 8.83
C GLU A 43 -2.99 -14.12 10.03
N GLN A 44 -2.21 -13.06 9.80
CA GLN A 44 -1.59 -12.22 10.84
C GLN A 44 -2.59 -11.39 11.65
N THR A 45 -3.69 -10.94 11.04
CA THR A 45 -4.73 -10.12 11.70
C THR A 45 -5.91 -10.95 12.20
N ARG A 46 -5.97 -12.23 11.82
CA ARG A 46 -7.07 -13.15 12.15
C ARG A 46 -7.06 -13.48 13.65
N GLY A 47 -7.74 -12.65 14.44
CA GLY A 47 -7.83 -12.76 15.90
C GLY A 47 -7.24 -11.59 16.67
N GLU A 48 -6.64 -10.61 15.99
CA GLU A 48 -6.33 -9.32 16.62
C GLU A 48 -7.61 -8.47 16.60
N GLU A 49 -8.31 -8.41 17.73
CA GLU A 49 -9.36 -7.42 17.95
C GLU A 49 -8.75 -6.04 17.69
N PHE A 50 -9.38 -5.24 16.80
CA PHE A 50 -8.94 -3.88 16.50
C PHE A 50 -8.98 -3.04 17.78
N LEU A 51 -7.85 -2.98 18.49
CA LEU A 51 -7.68 -2.10 19.63
C LEU A 51 -7.40 -0.71 19.06
N ALA A 52 -8.45 0.07 18.84
CA ALA A 52 -8.28 1.49 18.60
C ALA A 52 -7.55 2.06 19.82
N GLU A 53 -6.28 2.47 19.64
CA GLU A 53 -5.52 3.17 20.68
C GLU A 53 -6.40 4.29 21.24
N GLU A 54 -6.69 4.20 22.53
CA GLU A 54 -7.49 5.16 23.29
C GLU A 54 -6.97 6.57 23.00
N LEU A 55 -7.86 7.46 22.54
CA LEU A 55 -7.53 8.85 22.25
C LEU A 55 -6.87 9.43 23.51
N PRO A 56 -5.67 10.05 23.44
CA PRO A 56 -5.06 10.62 24.63
C PRO A 56 -5.99 11.67 25.23
N ASP A 57 -6.29 11.54 26.52
CA ASP A 57 -7.06 12.54 27.26
C ASP A 57 -6.33 13.90 27.19
N GLU A 58 -7.06 14.94 26.78
CA GLU A 58 -6.56 16.31 26.76
C GLU A 58 -6.51 16.84 28.21
N ASP A 59 -5.31 16.85 28.82
CA ASP A 59 -4.99 17.63 30.02
C ASP A 59 -4.53 19.06 29.66
#